data_AF-A0A949T804-F1
#
_entry.id   AF-A0A949T804-F1
#
_cell.length_a   1.000
_cell.length_b   1.000
_cell.length_c   1.000
_cell.angle_alpha   90.00
_cell.angle_beta   90.00
_cell.angle_gamma   90.00
#
_symmetry.space_group_name_H-M   'P 1'
#
loop_
_entity.id
_entity.type
_entity.pdbx_description
1 polymer ?
#
loop_
_entity_poly.entity_id
_entity_poly.type
_entity_poly.pdbx_seq_one_letter_code
_entity_poly.pdbx_strand_id
1 'polypeptide(L)'
;MTNNRVNALVVIDPAIKDFHILEKSIKEGIIPQAEALILQPNKKEVQQISSTVQKFSELSELHIISQGSPGCLYLGNSSLSVNNFNFHASQLRKWSVNNLYLYGCNIGAEEMGKKLLVRLYRTTGAVISTLTSDWGMHTKIGVGIWNTTQYTLIKQDFTALTA
;
A
#
# COMPACT_ATOMS: atom_id res chain seq x y z
N MET A 1 3.98 -31.80 1.29
CA MET A 1 3.46 -30.76 2.19
C MET A 1 3.99 -29.43 1.68
N THR A 2 3.19 -28.66 0.95
CA THR A 2 3.60 -27.32 0.53
C THR A 2 3.60 -26.44 1.77
N ASN A 3 4.77 -26.01 2.20
CA ASN A 3 4.93 -25.05 3.28
C ASN A 3 4.28 -23.75 2.80
N ASN A 4 3.06 -23.45 3.24
CA ASN A 4 2.28 -22.32 2.73
C ASN A 4 2.86 -21.02 3.30
N ARG A 5 3.94 -20.54 2.68
CA ARG A 5 4.61 -19.29 3.03
C ARG A 5 3.80 -18.12 2.49
N VAL A 6 3.54 -17.14 3.33
CA VAL A 6 2.91 -15.88 2.92
C VAL A 6 4.01 -14.92 2.48
N ASN A 7 3.95 -14.49 1.22
CA ASN A 7 4.92 -13.55 0.63
C ASN A 7 4.34 -12.14 0.42
N ALA A 8 3.00 -12.02 0.40
CA ALA A 8 2.28 -10.79 0.14
C ALA A 8 1.18 -10.56 1.19
N LEU A 9 1.04 -9.32 1.65
CA LEU A 9 -0.03 -8.91 2.55
C LEU A 9 -0.89 -7.89 1.82
N VAL A 10 -2.19 -8.17 1.70
CA VAL A 10 -3.17 -7.28 1.09
C VAL A 10 -4.02 -6.66 2.18
N VAL A 11 -3.72 -5.41 2.50
CA VAL A 11 -4.51 -4.60 3.42
C VAL A 11 -5.67 -3.97 2.67
N ILE A 12 -6.87 -4.12 3.19
CA ILE A 12 -8.10 -3.62 2.58
C ILE A 12 -8.81 -2.73 3.60
N ASP A 13 -9.03 -1.47 3.23
CA ASP A 13 -9.87 -0.55 3.98
C ASP A 13 -11.35 -0.91 3.76
N PRO A 14 -12.14 -1.16 4.83
CA PRO A 14 -13.57 -1.45 4.71
C PRO A 14 -14.40 -0.29 4.12
N ALA A 15 -13.84 0.93 4.02
CA ALA A 15 -14.48 2.04 3.31
C ALA A 15 -14.50 1.86 1.78
N ILE A 16 -13.80 0.87 1.24
CA ILE A 16 -13.87 0.50 -0.17
C ILE A 16 -15.15 -0.28 -0.44
N LYS A 17 -15.90 0.15 -1.46
CA LYS A 17 -17.11 -0.54 -1.88
C LYS A 17 -16.79 -1.99 -2.27
N ASP A 18 -17.64 -2.92 -1.87
CA ASP A 18 -17.54 -4.34 -2.20
C ASP A 18 -16.22 -5.00 -1.74
N PHE A 19 -15.59 -4.49 -0.68
CA PHE A 19 -14.30 -5.00 -0.17
C PHE A 19 -14.31 -6.50 0.15
N HIS A 20 -15.46 -7.08 0.51
CA HIS A 20 -15.61 -8.52 0.72
C HIS A 20 -15.34 -9.35 -0.55
N ILE A 21 -15.63 -8.80 -1.74
CA ILE A 21 -15.31 -9.46 -3.01
C ILE A 21 -13.79 -9.50 -3.21
N LEU A 22 -13.09 -8.42 -2.84
CA LEU A 22 -11.63 -8.37 -2.87
C LEU A 22 -11.03 -9.41 -1.92
N GLU A 23 -11.50 -9.43 -0.66
CA GLU A 23 -11.08 -10.41 0.34
C GLU A 23 -11.25 -11.84 -0.16
N LYS A 24 -12.43 -12.16 -0.71
CA LYS A 24 -12.73 -13.48 -1.28
C LYS A 24 -11.76 -13.82 -2.41
N SER A 25 -11.51 -12.88 -3.33
CA SER A 25 -10.61 -13.09 -4.47
C SER A 25 -9.16 -13.36 -4.03
N ILE A 26 -8.69 -12.68 -2.97
CA ILE A 26 -7.37 -12.96 -2.39
C ILE A 26 -7.32 -14.37 -1.81
N LYS A 27 -8.35 -14.79 -1.05
CA LYS A 27 -8.44 -16.15 -0.49
C LYS A 27 -8.55 -17.24 -1.57
N GLU A 28 -9.13 -16.91 -2.72
CA GLU A 28 -9.19 -17.78 -3.90
C GLU A 28 -7.87 -17.82 -4.69
N GLY A 29 -6.85 -17.07 -4.27
CA GLY A 29 -5.50 -17.16 -4.81
C GLY A 29 -5.23 -16.28 -6.03
N ILE A 30 -6.01 -15.21 -6.25
CA ILE A 30 -5.73 -14.26 -7.35
C ILE A 30 -4.32 -13.64 -7.24
N ILE A 31 -3.81 -13.53 -6.01
CA ILE A 31 -2.40 -13.28 -5.73
C ILE A 31 -1.86 -14.55 -5.04
N PRO A 32 -0.89 -15.26 -5.65
CA PRO A 32 -0.28 -16.42 -5.02
C PRO A 32 0.33 -16.04 -3.67
N GLN A 33 0.16 -16.89 -2.65
CA GLN A 33 0.79 -16.72 -1.33
C GLN A 33 0.44 -15.40 -0.62
N ALA A 34 -0.71 -14.82 -0.93
CA ALA A 34 -1.19 -13.61 -0.28
C ALA A 34 -2.11 -13.89 0.92
N GLU A 35 -1.94 -13.09 1.97
CA GLU A 35 -2.88 -12.99 3.08
C GLU A 35 -3.69 -11.68 2.99
N ALA A 36 -4.97 -11.72 3.34
CA ALA A 36 -5.82 -10.52 3.41
C ALA A 36 -5.93 -9.99 4.84
N LEU A 37 -5.74 -8.68 5.02
CA LEU A 37 -6.01 -7.95 6.26
C LEU A 37 -7.11 -6.92 6.03
N ILE A 38 -8.30 -7.17 6.59
CA ILE A 38 -9.35 -6.14 6.65
C ILE A 38 -9.08 -5.22 7.83
N LEU A 39 -8.90 -3.93 7.56
CA LEU A 39 -8.68 -2.94 8.62
C LEU A 39 -9.89 -2.86 9.54
N GLN A 40 -9.60 -2.75 10.84
CA GLN A 40 -10.63 -2.53 11.86
C GLN A 40 -10.55 -1.07 12.28
N PRO A 41 -11.54 -0.23 11.95
CA PRO A 41 -11.47 1.21 12.22
C PRO A 41 -11.37 1.51 13.73
N ASN A 42 -10.19 1.93 14.18
CA ASN A 42 -9.88 2.11 15.60
C ASN A 42 -8.83 3.21 15.88
N LYS A 43 -8.52 4.05 14.88
CA LYS A 43 -7.49 5.10 14.93
C LYS A 43 -6.05 4.60 15.10
N LYS A 44 -5.83 3.29 15.04
CA LYS A 44 -4.53 2.61 15.15
C LYS A 44 -4.28 1.72 13.94
N GLU A 45 -4.84 2.05 12.79
CA GLU A 45 -4.80 1.23 11.57
C GLU A 45 -3.35 1.03 11.08
N VAL A 46 -2.50 2.07 11.13
CA VAL A 46 -1.05 1.91 10.84
C VAL A 46 -0.38 0.92 11.80
N GLN A 47 -0.76 0.92 13.08
CA GLN A 47 -0.25 -0.07 14.05
C GLN A 47 -0.76 -1.47 13.73
N GLN A 48 -2.02 -1.63 13.31
CA GLN A 48 -2.58 -2.91 12.89
C GLN A 48 -1.81 -3.49 11.70
N ILE A 49 -1.53 -2.67 10.68
CA ILE A 49 -0.73 -3.07 9.51
C ILE A 49 0.66 -3.49 9.97
N SER A 50 1.33 -2.65 10.77
CA SER A 50 2.69 -2.91 11.24
C SER A 50 2.80 -4.22 12.04
N SER A 51 1.87 -4.44 12.97
CA SER A 51 1.82 -5.67 13.76
C SER A 51 1.54 -6.90 12.90
N THR A 52 0.84 -6.74 11.77
CA THR A 52 0.53 -7.85 10.86
C THR A 52 1.70 -8.16 9.94
N VAL A 53 2.38 -7.15 9.40
CA VAL A 53 3.62 -7.31 8.63
C VAL A 53 4.65 -8.12 9.44
N GLN A 54 4.81 -7.79 10.72
CA GLN A 54 5.78 -8.48 11.59
C GLN A 54 5.46 -9.94 11.89
N LYS A 55 4.24 -10.44 11.56
CA LYS A 55 3.91 -11.86 11.72
C LYS A 55 4.52 -12.74 10.62
N PHE A 56 4.92 -12.14 9.50
CA PHE A 56 5.38 -12.86 8.31
C PHE A 56 6.86 -12.59 8.07
N SER A 57 7.69 -13.63 8.24
CA SER A 57 9.15 -13.52 8.09
C SER A 57 9.64 -13.42 6.63
N GLU A 58 8.81 -13.84 5.68
CA GLU A 58 9.14 -13.91 4.24
C GLU A 58 8.31 -12.91 3.41
N LEU A 59 7.70 -11.93 4.08
CA LEU A 59 6.87 -10.93 3.43
C LEU A 59 7.73 -10.02 2.55
N SER A 60 7.51 -10.04 1.24
CA SER A 60 8.20 -9.18 0.29
C SER A 60 7.31 -8.08 -0.27
N GLU A 61 5.99 -8.26 -0.23
CA GLU A 61 5.03 -7.33 -0.81
C GLU A 61 3.96 -6.89 0.20
N LEU A 62 3.71 -5.58 0.25
CA LEU A 62 2.60 -4.99 0.98
C LEU A 62 1.72 -4.23 -0.01
N HIS A 63 0.46 -4.66 -0.13
CA HIS A 63 -0.56 -4.00 -0.93
C HIS A 63 -1.52 -3.29 0.03
N ILE A 64 -1.83 -2.02 -0.21
CA ILE A 64 -2.82 -1.28 0.58
C ILE A 64 -3.87 -0.72 -0.36
N ILE A 65 -5.12 -1.17 -0.18
CA ILE A 65 -6.28 -0.76 -0.95
C ILE A 65 -7.15 0.14 -0.08
N SER A 66 -7.20 1.43 -0.39
CA SER A 66 -7.98 2.40 0.37
C SER A 66 -8.30 3.66 -0.43
N GLN A 67 -9.04 4.59 0.19
CA GLN A 67 -9.24 5.91 -0.40
C GLN A 67 -7.96 6.73 -0.29
N GLY A 68 -7.78 7.68 -1.19
CA GLY A 68 -6.61 8.55 -1.22
C GLY A 68 -6.92 9.96 -1.68
N SER A 69 -5.95 10.84 -1.44
CA SER A 69 -5.85 12.17 -2.02
C SER A 69 -4.36 12.55 -2.11
N PRO A 70 -3.98 13.63 -2.82
CA PRO A 70 -2.58 14.05 -2.91
C PRO A 70 -1.87 14.09 -1.55
N GLY A 71 -0.88 13.21 -1.36
CA GLY A 71 -0.08 13.11 -0.13
C GLY A 71 -0.82 12.60 1.10
N CYS A 72 -1.93 11.88 0.92
CA CYS A 72 -2.71 11.26 2.00
C CYS A 72 -3.29 9.90 1.60
N LEU A 73 -3.13 8.93 2.49
CA LEU A 73 -3.78 7.63 2.46
C LEU A 73 -4.79 7.56 3.61
N TYR A 74 -6.07 7.36 3.33
CA TYR A 74 -7.07 7.12 4.36
C TYR A 74 -7.06 5.65 4.76
N LEU A 75 -7.17 5.37 6.06
CA LEU A 75 -7.08 4.03 6.63
C LEU A 75 -8.14 3.90 7.73
N GLY A 76 -9.36 3.53 7.36
CA GLY A 76 -10.49 3.45 8.28
C GLY A 76 -10.77 4.79 8.96
N ASN A 77 -10.48 4.90 10.26
CA ASN A 77 -10.68 6.12 11.04
C ASN A 77 -9.39 6.94 11.26
N SER A 78 -8.28 6.58 10.62
CA SER A 78 -7.05 7.37 10.60
C SER A 78 -6.58 7.67 9.18
N SER A 79 -5.45 8.36 9.08
CA SER A 79 -4.78 8.64 7.83
C SER A 79 -3.27 8.56 7.98
N LEU A 80 -2.59 8.23 6.90
CA LEU A 80 -1.16 8.37 6.75
C LEU A 80 -0.90 9.45 5.69
N SER A 81 -0.41 10.61 6.11
CA SER A 81 -0.23 11.79 5.27
C SER A 81 1.11 12.47 5.54
N VAL A 82 1.49 13.42 4.69
CA VAL A 82 2.69 14.24 4.92
C VAL A 82 2.64 14.98 6.26
N ASN A 83 1.46 15.42 6.69
CA ASN A 83 1.29 16.25 7.88
C ASN A 83 1.43 15.46 9.18
N ASN A 84 1.06 14.17 9.17
CA ASN A 84 1.05 13.32 10.36
C ASN A 84 2.11 12.20 10.31
N PHE A 85 2.93 12.15 9.26
CA PHE A 85 3.90 11.09 8.99
C PHE A 85 4.78 10.75 10.20
N ASN A 86 5.27 11.79 10.90
CA ASN A 86 6.19 11.62 12.03
C ASN A 86 5.56 10.86 13.20
N PHE A 87 4.23 10.93 13.39
CA PHE A 87 3.53 10.14 14.40
C PHE A 87 3.53 8.64 14.11
N HIS A 88 3.74 8.27 12.84
CA HIS A 88 3.71 6.89 12.36
C HIS A 88 5.11 6.34 12.03
N ALA A 89 6.15 7.18 12.03
CA ALA A 89 7.48 6.81 11.55
C ALA A 89 8.07 5.57 12.26
N SER A 90 7.82 5.41 13.56
CA SER A 90 8.30 4.24 14.31
C SER A 90 7.63 2.93 13.89
N GLN A 91 6.36 3.00 13.51
CA GLN A 91 5.56 1.88 13.01
C GLN A 91 5.94 1.56 11.57
N LEU A 92 6.09 2.60 10.73
CA LEU A 92 6.46 2.45 9.32
C LEU A 92 7.85 1.81 9.13
N ARG A 93 8.82 2.09 10.02
CA ARG A 93 10.12 1.39 9.99
C ARG A 93 10.02 -0.13 10.15
N LYS A 94 8.89 -0.63 10.66
CA LYS A 94 8.63 -2.08 10.80
C LYS A 94 8.06 -2.70 9.53
N TRP A 95 7.78 -1.90 8.49
CA TRP A 95 7.28 -2.38 7.21
C TRP A 95 8.47 -2.85 6.35
N SER A 96 9.11 -3.92 6.80
CA SER A 96 10.29 -4.50 6.16
C SER A 96 9.90 -5.36 4.95
N VAL A 97 9.41 -4.69 3.91
CA VAL A 97 9.01 -5.30 2.63
C VAL A 97 9.85 -4.73 1.49
N ASN A 98 9.96 -5.46 0.39
CA ASN A 98 10.67 -5.00 -0.80
C ASN A 98 9.82 -4.02 -1.61
N ASN A 99 8.52 -4.32 -1.74
CA ASN A 99 7.58 -3.54 -2.54
C ASN A 99 6.39 -3.10 -1.70
N LEU A 100 6.03 -1.82 -1.82
CA LEU A 100 4.81 -1.24 -1.25
C LEU A 100 3.93 -0.70 -2.38
N TYR A 101 2.79 -1.35 -2.58
CA TYR A 101 1.78 -0.98 -3.57
C TYR A 101 0.62 -0.24 -2.91
N LEU A 102 0.36 0.98 -3.33
CA LEU A 102 -0.69 1.84 -2.80
C LEU A 102 -1.78 2.04 -3.85
N TYR A 103 -2.95 1.45 -3.61
CA TYR A 103 -4.13 1.57 -4.45
C TYR A 103 -5.11 2.54 -3.79
N GLY A 104 -5.09 3.78 -4.26
CA GLY A 104 -6.02 4.83 -3.87
C GLY A 104 -5.89 6.04 -4.78
N CYS A 105 -6.95 6.84 -4.87
CA CYS A 105 -7.00 7.97 -5.80
C CYS A 105 -5.92 9.00 -5.48
N ASN A 106 -5.15 9.41 -6.49
CA ASN A 106 -4.25 10.57 -6.46
C ASN A 106 -3.20 10.61 -5.33
N ILE A 107 -2.87 9.50 -4.67
CA ILE A 107 -1.94 9.52 -3.52
C ILE A 107 -0.58 10.13 -3.91
N GLY A 108 -0.06 9.74 -5.08
CA GLY A 108 1.21 10.22 -5.63
C GLY A 108 1.12 11.52 -6.44
N ALA A 109 -0.07 12.11 -6.57
CA ALA A 109 -0.27 13.30 -7.39
C ALA A 109 0.32 14.56 -6.74
N GLU A 110 0.61 15.56 -7.57
CA GLU A 110 1.11 16.88 -7.16
C GLU A 110 2.40 16.82 -6.31
N GLU A 111 2.78 17.96 -5.71
CA GLU A 111 3.98 18.04 -4.88
C GLU A 111 3.81 17.28 -3.55
N MET A 112 2.60 17.32 -2.96
CA MET A 112 2.32 16.69 -1.67
C MET A 112 2.37 15.16 -1.77
N GLY A 113 1.90 14.58 -2.89
CA GLY A 113 2.02 13.16 -3.14
C GLY A 113 3.47 12.72 -3.25
N LYS A 114 4.28 13.42 -4.06
CA LYS A 114 5.73 13.16 -4.17
C LYS A 114 6.43 13.19 -2.80
N LYS A 115 6.10 14.17 -1.95
CA LYS A 115 6.64 14.27 -0.58
C LYS A 115 6.29 13.05 0.27
N LEU A 116 5.06 12.55 0.19
CA LEU A 116 4.65 11.34 0.90
C LEU A 116 5.43 10.12 0.41
N LEU A 117 5.53 9.91 -0.90
CA LEU A 117 6.22 8.75 -1.48
C LEU A 117 7.71 8.72 -1.13
N VAL A 118 8.39 9.88 -1.18
CA VAL A 118 9.80 9.99 -0.75
C VAL A 118 9.97 9.66 0.72
N ARG A 119 9.06 10.14 1.59
CA ARG A 119 9.12 9.81 3.02
C ARG A 119 8.88 8.34 3.30
N LEU A 120 7.94 7.71 2.59
CA LEU A 120 7.72 6.26 2.67
C LEU A 120 8.98 5.50 2.26
N TYR A 121 9.52 5.76 1.07
CA TYR A 121 10.75 5.14 0.59
C TYR A 121 11.90 5.26 1.60
N ARG A 122 12.17 6.47 2.11
CA ARG A 122 13.25 6.70 3.08
C ARG A 122 13.04 6.01 4.43
N THR A 123 11.79 5.74 4.80
CA THR A 123 11.45 5.18 6.12
C THR A 123 11.35 3.65 6.08
N THR A 124 10.83 3.09 4.99
CA THR A 124 10.61 1.65 4.83
C THR A 124 11.72 0.96 4.05
N GLY A 125 12.43 1.68 3.17
CA GLY A 125 13.37 1.11 2.20
C GLY A 125 12.69 0.41 1.01
N ALA A 126 11.36 0.34 0.99
CA ALA A 126 10.61 -0.37 -0.03
C ALA A 126 10.49 0.45 -1.33
N VAL A 127 10.48 -0.22 -2.48
CA VAL A 127 10.07 0.37 -3.76
C VAL A 127 8.58 0.68 -3.69
N ILE A 128 8.22 1.94 -3.96
CA ILE A 128 6.84 2.42 -3.83
C ILE A 128 6.18 2.51 -5.21
N SER A 129 5.00 1.88 -5.34
CA SER A 129 4.17 1.90 -6.53
C SER A 129 2.79 2.48 -6.19
N THR A 130 2.33 3.49 -6.92
CA THR A 130 1.00 4.09 -6.71
C THR A 130 0.46 4.73 -7.99
N LEU A 131 -0.83 5.07 -7.98
CA LEU A 131 -1.47 5.84 -9.04
C LEU A 131 -1.24 7.34 -8.83
N THR A 132 -0.80 8.04 -9.88
CA THR A 132 -0.56 9.49 -9.87
C THR A 132 -1.70 10.31 -10.47
N SER A 133 -2.74 9.66 -10.97
CA SER A 133 -3.96 10.28 -11.49
C SER A 133 -5.19 9.43 -11.16
N ASP A 134 -6.35 10.10 -11.06
CA ASP A 134 -7.64 9.47 -10.87
C ASP A 134 -8.04 8.78 -12.17
N TRP A 135 -7.59 7.54 -12.34
CA TRP A 135 -8.24 6.61 -13.26
C TRP A 135 -9.57 6.24 -12.63
N GLY A 136 -10.51 7.21 -12.63
CA GLY A 136 -11.77 7.20 -11.91
C GLY A 136 -12.25 5.77 -11.76
N MET A 137 -12.51 5.34 -10.51
CA MET A 137 -12.66 3.95 -10.00
C MET A 137 -13.66 3.02 -10.74
N HIS A 138 -13.98 3.28 -11.99
CA HIS A 138 -14.60 2.40 -12.96
C HIS A 138 -13.54 1.97 -13.97
N THR A 139 -12.85 0.86 -13.73
CA THR A 139 -12.63 -0.22 -14.73
C THR A 139 -11.86 -1.35 -14.06
N LYS A 140 -12.63 -2.35 -13.58
CA LYS A 140 -12.21 -3.77 -13.53
C LYS A 140 -11.12 -4.14 -12.50
N ILE A 141 -11.48 -4.18 -11.21
CA ILE A 141 -10.75 -5.06 -10.27
C ILE A 141 -11.15 -6.50 -10.62
N GLY A 142 -10.43 -7.06 -11.60
CA GLY A 142 -10.72 -8.35 -12.21
C GLY A 142 -9.74 -8.63 -13.34
N VAL A 143 -8.80 -9.55 -13.07
CA VAL A 143 -7.99 -10.34 -14.01
C VAL A 143 -7.02 -9.60 -14.96
N GLY A 144 -6.90 -8.27 -14.94
CA GLY A 144 -6.11 -7.55 -15.97
C GLY A 144 -5.25 -6.35 -15.52
N ILE A 145 -5.27 -5.93 -14.25
CA ILE A 145 -4.51 -4.76 -13.77
C ILE A 145 -3.05 -5.13 -13.38
N TRP A 146 -2.65 -6.39 -13.55
CA TRP A 146 -1.27 -6.82 -13.33
C TRP A 146 -0.31 -6.45 -14.47
N ASN A 147 -0.79 -5.79 -15.53
CA ASN A 147 0.05 -5.35 -16.63
C ASN A 147 0.63 -3.96 -16.32
N THR A 148 1.94 -3.92 -16.19
CA THR A 148 2.80 -2.86 -15.65
C THR A 148 2.88 -1.60 -16.52
N THR A 149 1.91 -1.35 -17.40
CA THR A 149 2.06 -0.35 -18.47
C THR A 149 1.71 1.08 -18.07
N GLN A 150 1.31 1.35 -16.81
CA GLN A 150 1.13 2.71 -16.29
C GLN A 150 1.66 2.90 -14.85
N TYR A 151 2.61 2.06 -14.45
CA TYR A 151 3.42 2.37 -13.28
C TYR A 151 4.60 3.21 -13.75
N THR A 152 4.71 4.45 -13.28
CA THR A 152 6.04 5.06 -13.19
C THR A 152 6.80 4.18 -12.22
N LEU A 153 7.64 3.28 -12.75
CA LEU A 153 8.75 2.74 -11.99
C LEU A 153 9.51 3.96 -11.49
N ILE A 154 9.37 4.32 -10.21
CA ILE A 154 10.31 5.23 -9.57
C ILE A 154 11.59 4.44 -9.36
N LYS A 155 12.28 4.20 -10.47
CA LYS A 155 13.70 3.89 -10.55
C LYS A 155 14.43 4.96 -11.36
N GLN A 156 13.79 6.11 -11.63
CA GLN A 156 14.42 7.25 -12.30
C GLN A 156 14.96 8.26 -11.28
N ASP A 157 16.29 8.23 -11.16
CA ASP A 157 17.20 9.34 -10.87
C ASP A 157 16.95 10.18 -9.61
N PHE A 158 17.24 9.57 -8.45
CA PHE A 158 17.50 10.33 -7.20
C PHE A 158 18.88 10.99 -7.15
N THR A 159 19.72 10.82 -8.19
CA THR A 159 21.05 11.45 -8.27
C THR A 159 20.97 12.98 -8.38
N ALA A 160 19.83 13.54 -8.79
CA ALA A 160 19.66 14.99 -8.99
C ALA A 160 19.07 15.75 -7.79
N LEU A 161 18.72 15.08 -6.68
CA LEU A 161 18.15 15.72 -5.48
C LEU A 161 19.04 15.56 -4.23
N THR A 162 20.32 15.29 -4.44
CA THR A 162 21.36 15.23 -3.40
C THR A 162 22.50 16.23 -3.62
N ALA A 163 22.31 17.22 -4.50
CA ALA A 163 23.19 18.38 -4.65
C ALA A 163 22.59 19.61 -3.96
#